data_AF-A0A2P5E6C3-F1
#
_entry.id   AF-A0A2P5E6C3-F1
#
_cell.length_a   1.000
_cell.length_b   1.000
_cell.length_c   1.000
_cell.angle_alpha   90.00
_cell.angle_beta   90.00
_cell.angle_gamma   90.00
#
_symmetry.space_group_name_H-M   'P 1'
#
loop_
_entity.id
_entity.type
_entity.pdbx_description
1 polymer ?
#
loop_
_entity_poly.entity_id
_entity_poly.type
_entity_poly.pdbx_seq_one_letter_code
_entity_poly.pdbx_strand_id
1 'polypeptide(L)'
;MATLKIWLLLLFVATIDAALGHENYVPIITNQIHLLRPQSGSGGSYVEGLSCLSWRLAVETNNLISWTQIPTSCVDYVGHYMLGSQYRQDSELVIEQALAHAKALNISTEGTDIWVFDIDETALSNLPYYADTGFGSEPYNATKFNEWVETKAAPALPATLELYEELLNLGIKVVFITGRPESQRNVTASNLKAVGYTTWEKLVLKGSDYSGKTAVVYKSAQRKILENDGYRIVGNIGDQWSDLLGTNIGLRTFKLPDPMYYIG
;
A
#
# COMPACT_ATOMS: atom_id res chain seq x y z
N MET A 1 35.16 -59.85 40.13
CA MET A 1 36.60 -60.22 40.16
C MET A 1 37.05 -60.37 38.71
N ALA A 2 37.76 -59.37 38.18
CA ALA A 2 39.21 -59.45 37.82
C ALA A 2 39.41 -60.10 36.43
N THR A 3 40.17 -59.61 35.44
CA THR A 3 41.19 -58.54 35.35
C THR A 3 41.62 -58.41 33.87
N LEU A 4 41.55 -57.20 33.34
CA LEU A 4 42.64 -56.44 32.69
C LEU A 4 43.79 -57.21 31.96
N LYS A 5 43.99 -56.91 30.67
CA LYS A 5 45.34 -56.67 30.10
C LYS A 5 45.27 -55.66 28.94
N ILE A 6 45.93 -54.55 29.18
CA ILE A 6 46.21 -53.41 28.31
C ILE A 6 47.37 -53.76 27.37
N TRP A 7 47.31 -53.36 26.09
CA TRP A 7 48.48 -52.81 25.40
C TRP A 7 48.06 -51.62 24.54
N LEU A 8 48.70 -50.49 24.88
CA LEU A 8 48.72 -49.21 24.18
C LEU A 8 49.07 -49.38 22.70
N LEU A 9 48.39 -48.64 21.83
CA LEU A 9 49.09 -47.89 20.80
C LEU A 9 48.55 -46.46 20.76
N LEU A 10 49.43 -45.53 21.10
CA LEU A 10 49.27 -44.09 21.06
C LEU A 10 49.16 -43.62 19.60
N LEU A 11 48.16 -42.80 19.29
CA LEU A 11 48.28 -41.77 18.25
C LEU A 11 47.62 -40.49 18.75
N PHE A 12 48.48 -39.48 18.90
CA PHE A 12 48.19 -38.13 19.38
C PHE A 12 47.50 -37.30 18.29
N VAL A 13 46.41 -36.62 18.72
CA VAL A 13 46.04 -35.20 18.47
C VAL A 13 46.10 -34.65 17.05
N ALA A 14 44.92 -34.26 16.54
CA ALA A 14 44.67 -32.88 16.08
C ALA A 14 43.15 -32.61 16.08
N THR A 15 42.67 -31.86 17.07
CA THR A 15 41.36 -31.23 17.08
C THR A 15 41.36 -30.08 16.06
N ILE A 16 40.48 -30.14 15.07
CA ILE A 16 40.17 -28.98 14.22
C ILE A 16 38.89 -28.37 14.78
N ASP A 17 39.03 -27.22 15.44
CA ASP A 17 37.93 -26.30 15.73
C ASP A 17 37.35 -25.79 14.40
N ALA A 18 36.21 -26.35 14.00
CA ALA A 18 35.38 -25.74 12.97
C ALA A 18 34.55 -24.63 13.62
N ALA A 19 35.16 -23.45 13.79
CA ALA A 19 34.41 -22.22 13.95
C ALA A 19 33.56 -22.04 12.67
N LEU A 20 32.26 -22.30 12.76
CA LEU A 20 31.30 -21.92 11.75
C LEU A 20 31.30 -20.40 11.67
N GLY A 21 32.10 -19.87 10.75
CA GLY A 21 31.99 -18.50 10.31
C GLY A 21 30.58 -18.30 9.78
N HIS A 22 29.79 -17.50 10.50
CA HIS A 22 28.72 -16.74 9.87
C HIS A 22 29.39 -15.86 8.81
N GLU A 23 29.44 -16.35 7.58
CA GLU A 23 29.63 -15.48 6.43
C GLU A 23 28.44 -14.51 6.43
N ASN A 24 28.70 -13.31 6.92
CA ASN A 24 27.89 -12.15 6.60
C ASN A 24 27.91 -12.03 5.08
N TYR A 25 26.88 -12.56 4.42
CA TYR A 25 26.59 -12.25 3.03
C TYR A 25 26.23 -10.77 2.96
N VAL A 26 27.26 -9.93 2.92
CA VAL A 26 27.14 -8.54 2.50
C VAL A 26 27.13 -8.63 0.98
N PRO A 27 26.01 -8.33 0.30
CA PRO A 27 26.07 -8.15 -1.14
C PRO A 27 27.06 -7.01 -1.37
N ILE A 28 28.22 -7.32 -1.93
CA ILE A 28 29.12 -6.29 -2.44
C ILE A 28 28.34 -5.67 -3.60
N ILE A 29 27.62 -4.58 -3.31
CA ILE A 29 27.17 -3.68 -4.34
C ILE A 29 28.46 -3.08 -4.88
N THR A 30 29.00 -3.68 -5.94
CA THR A 30 29.98 -3.01 -6.76
C THR A 30 29.25 -1.81 -7.34
N ASN A 31 29.31 -0.68 -6.65
CA ASN A 31 28.86 0.60 -7.15
C ASN A 31 29.74 0.93 -8.36
N GLN A 32 29.44 0.32 -9.52
CA GLN A 32 29.71 0.97 -10.78
C GLN A 32 28.92 2.26 -10.71
N ILE A 33 29.61 3.35 -10.41
CA ILE A 33 29.07 4.69 -10.57
C ILE A 33 28.78 4.82 -12.05
N HIS A 34 27.55 4.48 -12.45
CA HIS A 34 27.03 4.89 -13.74
C HIS A 34 26.93 6.41 -13.65
N LEU A 35 27.90 7.12 -14.24
CA LEU A 35 27.76 8.55 -14.56
C LEU A 35 26.35 8.73 -15.13
N LEU A 36 25.63 9.78 -14.72
CA LEU A 36 24.32 10.15 -15.27
C LEU A 36 24.44 10.15 -16.80
N ARG A 37 24.11 9.03 -17.44
CA ARG A 37 24.39 8.86 -18.86
C ARG A 37 23.47 9.86 -19.56
N PRO A 38 24.01 10.79 -20.38
CA PRO A 38 23.18 11.54 -21.29
C PRO A 38 22.39 10.55 -22.13
N GLN A 39 21.17 10.94 -22.51
CA GLN A 39 20.17 10.13 -23.19
C GLN A 39 20.63 9.53 -24.56
N SER A 40 21.88 9.77 -24.96
CA SER A 40 22.55 9.23 -26.14
C SER A 40 23.99 8.81 -25.83
N GLY A 41 24.31 7.53 -26.05
CA GLY A 41 25.69 7.08 -26.23
C GLY A 41 26.16 7.30 -27.67
N SER A 42 27.47 7.19 -27.92
CA SER A 42 28.12 7.38 -29.23
C SER A 42 27.62 6.48 -30.38
N GLY A 43 26.64 5.60 -30.13
CA GLY A 43 26.02 4.69 -31.09
C GLY A 43 24.61 5.10 -31.56
N GLY A 44 24.08 6.26 -31.16
CA GLY A 44 22.90 6.88 -31.79
C GLY A 44 21.57 6.11 -31.74
N SER A 45 21.47 5.02 -30.97
CA SER A 45 20.19 4.31 -30.78
C SER A 45 19.37 5.00 -29.69
N TYR A 46 18.21 5.53 -30.07
CA TYR A 46 17.14 5.95 -29.17
C TYR A 46 16.70 4.74 -28.31
N VAL A 47 16.47 4.91 -27.00
CA VAL A 47 15.78 3.88 -26.22
C VAL A 47 14.32 3.91 -26.64
N GLU A 48 13.90 2.90 -27.37
CA GLU A 48 12.53 2.76 -27.86
C GLU A 48 11.60 2.40 -26.69
N GLY A 49 10.65 3.29 -26.37
CA GLY A 49 9.58 3.07 -25.38
C GLY A 49 9.88 3.51 -23.93
N LEU A 50 8.84 4.05 -23.26
CA LEU A 50 8.81 4.19 -21.79
C LEU A 50 8.87 2.79 -21.17
N SER A 51 9.84 2.53 -20.30
CA SER A 51 9.84 1.29 -19.53
C SER A 51 8.65 1.28 -18.55
N CYS A 52 8.07 0.12 -18.28
CA CYS A 52 6.94 0.00 -17.35
C CYS A 52 7.30 0.40 -15.92
N LEU A 53 8.58 0.28 -15.53
CA LEU A 53 9.13 0.84 -14.29
C LEU A 53 9.04 2.36 -14.25
N SER A 54 9.49 3.03 -15.31
CA SER A 54 9.42 4.49 -15.44
C SER A 54 7.97 4.97 -15.51
N TRP A 55 7.10 4.24 -16.19
CA TRP A 55 5.67 4.51 -16.24
C TRP A 55 5.04 4.43 -14.84
N ARG A 56 5.25 3.32 -14.10
CA ARG A 56 4.76 3.18 -12.72
C ARG A 56 5.27 4.31 -11.84
N LEU A 57 6.57 4.62 -11.91
CA LEU A 57 7.13 5.75 -11.14
C LEU A 57 6.40 7.05 -11.47
N ALA A 58 6.17 7.36 -12.75
CA ALA A 58 5.48 8.57 -13.15
C ALA A 58 4.02 8.62 -12.66
N VAL A 59 3.31 7.48 -12.64
CA VAL A 59 1.98 7.36 -12.03
C VAL A 59 2.05 7.63 -10.52
N GLU A 60 2.91 6.91 -9.81
CA GLU A 60 3.00 6.99 -8.34
C GLU A 60 3.45 8.37 -7.85
N THR A 61 4.30 9.07 -8.60
CA THR A 61 4.76 10.42 -8.25
C THR A 61 3.88 11.54 -8.81
N ASN A 62 2.69 11.22 -9.32
CA ASN A 62 1.74 12.19 -9.87
C ASN A 62 2.29 13.00 -11.08
N ASN A 63 3.27 12.47 -11.81
CA ASN A 63 3.80 13.08 -13.03
C ASN A 63 2.99 12.67 -14.27
N LEU A 64 2.38 11.48 -14.24
CA LEU A 64 1.44 11.01 -15.24
C LEU A 64 0.04 10.97 -14.62
N ILE A 65 -0.82 11.89 -15.06
CA ILE A 65 -2.18 12.09 -14.54
C ILE A 65 -3.23 11.88 -15.62
N SER A 66 -4.46 11.60 -15.22
CA SER A 66 -5.62 11.45 -16.13
C SER A 66 -5.44 10.37 -17.21
N TRP A 67 -4.65 9.34 -16.91
CA TRP A 67 -4.55 8.15 -17.76
C TRP A 67 -5.76 7.23 -17.53
N THR A 68 -6.13 6.47 -18.55
CA THR A 68 -7.39 5.69 -18.53
C THR A 68 -7.18 4.20 -18.34
N GLN A 69 -6.08 3.66 -18.87
CA GLN A 69 -5.71 2.25 -18.82
C GLN A 69 -4.20 2.14 -18.74
N ILE A 70 -3.70 1.05 -18.16
CA ILE A 70 -2.26 0.75 -18.20
C ILE A 70 -1.83 0.50 -19.66
N PRO A 71 -0.59 0.82 -20.07
CA PRO A 71 -0.10 0.46 -21.39
C PRO A 71 -0.20 -1.05 -21.60
N THR A 72 -0.69 -1.51 -22.75
CA THR A 72 -0.84 -2.95 -23.05
C THR A 72 0.49 -3.70 -22.91
N SER A 73 1.61 -3.06 -23.24
CA SER A 73 2.96 -3.62 -23.06
C SER A 73 3.38 -3.78 -21.59
N CYS A 74 2.62 -3.23 -20.64
CA CYS A 74 2.92 -3.23 -19.21
C CYS A 74 2.02 -4.12 -18.37
N VAL A 75 1.08 -4.86 -18.97
CA VAL A 75 0.17 -5.78 -18.27
C VAL A 75 0.94 -6.78 -17.42
N ASP A 76 1.87 -7.51 -18.02
CA ASP A 76 2.66 -8.53 -17.31
C ASP A 76 3.51 -7.92 -16.20
N TYR A 77 4.02 -6.70 -16.41
CA TYR A 77 4.79 -5.99 -15.41
C TYR A 77 3.92 -5.56 -14.22
N VAL A 78 2.75 -4.96 -14.48
CA VAL A 78 1.81 -4.53 -13.42
C VAL A 78 1.30 -5.75 -12.65
N GLY A 79 0.93 -6.83 -13.35
CA GLY A 79 0.53 -8.09 -12.72
C GLY A 79 1.64 -8.67 -11.83
N HIS A 80 2.89 -8.74 -12.30
CA HIS A 80 4.02 -9.18 -11.48
C HIS A 80 4.27 -8.27 -10.27
N TYR A 81 4.13 -6.96 -10.44
CA TYR A 81 4.28 -6.02 -9.34
C TYR A 81 3.21 -6.27 -8.26
N MET A 82 1.93 -6.28 -8.65
CA MET A 82 0.78 -6.41 -7.74
C MET A 82 0.72 -7.78 -7.04
N LEU A 83 1.08 -8.86 -7.73
CA LEU A 83 1.11 -10.21 -7.17
C LEU A 83 2.44 -10.54 -6.45
N GLY A 84 3.46 -9.70 -6.65
CA GLY A 84 4.82 -9.95 -6.20
C GLY A 84 5.15 -9.36 -4.82
N SER A 85 6.38 -9.61 -4.38
CA SER A 85 6.89 -9.09 -3.11
C SER A 85 7.14 -7.58 -3.13
N GLN A 86 7.30 -6.96 -4.31
CA GLN A 86 7.62 -5.53 -4.39
C GLN A 86 6.44 -4.66 -3.95
N TYR A 87 5.21 -4.94 -4.41
CA TYR A 87 4.02 -4.23 -3.93
C TYR A 87 3.90 -4.31 -2.40
N ARG A 88 4.10 -5.51 -1.85
CA ARG A 88 4.07 -5.74 -0.40
C ARG A 88 5.12 -4.90 0.34
N GLN A 89 6.37 -4.92 -0.10
CA GLN A 89 7.44 -4.12 0.51
C GLN A 89 7.19 -2.61 0.39
N ASP A 90 6.69 -2.15 -0.76
CA ASP A 90 6.34 -0.74 -0.96
C ASP A 90 5.21 -0.32 0.01
N SER A 91 4.16 -1.13 0.15
CA SER A 91 3.07 -0.90 1.11
C SER A 91 3.56 -0.93 2.56
N GLU A 92 4.36 -1.94 2.94
CA GLU A 92 4.92 -2.07 4.29
C GLU A 92 5.77 -0.86 4.67
N LEU A 93 6.58 -0.34 3.75
CA LEU A 93 7.39 0.85 4.01
C LEU A 93 6.52 2.11 4.22
N VAL A 94 5.43 2.27 3.45
CA VAL A 94 4.47 3.37 3.66
C VAL A 94 3.82 3.26 5.04
N ILE A 95 3.43 2.04 5.43
CA ILE A 95 2.82 1.76 6.72
C ILE A 95 3.81 1.96 7.88
N GLU A 96 5.07 1.57 7.73
CA GLU A 96 6.12 1.83 8.72
C GLU A 96 6.25 3.34 8.99
N GLN A 97 6.25 4.15 7.92
CA GLN A 97 6.29 5.61 8.05
C GLN A 97 5.02 6.19 8.69
N ALA A 98 3.86 5.60 8.42
CA ALA A 98 2.59 5.97 9.05
C ALA A 98 2.57 5.64 10.55
N LEU A 99 3.02 4.45 10.93
CA LEU A 99 3.15 4.00 12.31
C LEU A 99 4.14 4.87 13.09
N ALA A 100 5.30 5.16 12.51
CA ALA A 100 6.30 6.03 13.13
C ALA A 100 5.75 7.45 13.38
N HIS A 101 4.99 7.99 12.42
CA HIS A 101 4.29 9.26 12.60
C HIS A 101 3.25 9.17 13.72
N ALA A 102 2.37 8.16 13.69
CA ALA A 102 1.31 7.98 14.69
C ALA A 102 1.86 7.92 16.12
N LYS A 103 2.94 7.15 16.32
CA LYS A 103 3.60 6.96 17.62
C LYS A 103 4.31 8.20 18.14
N ALA A 104 4.68 9.14 17.25
CA ALA A 104 5.34 10.38 17.63
C ALA A 104 4.34 11.52 17.97
N LEU A 105 3.04 11.31 17.76
CA LEU A 105 2.03 12.33 18.03
C LEU A 105 1.71 12.43 19.51
N ASN A 106 1.53 13.67 19.98
CA ASN A 106 0.82 13.93 21.23
C ASN A 106 -0.68 13.80 20.96
N ILE A 107 -1.26 12.66 21.34
CA ILE A 107 -2.68 12.37 21.16
C ILE A 107 -3.51 13.16 22.16
N SER A 108 -4.60 13.76 21.67
CA SER A 108 -5.55 14.55 22.46
C SER A 108 -6.24 13.70 23.51
N THR A 109 -6.32 14.20 24.75
CA THR A 109 -7.08 13.56 25.83
C THR A 109 -8.59 13.63 25.62
N GLU A 110 -9.06 14.49 24.73
CA GLU A 110 -10.48 14.67 24.40
C GLU A 110 -11.02 13.62 23.41
N GLY A 111 -10.15 12.77 22.85
CA GLY A 111 -10.56 11.71 21.92
C GLY A 111 -11.09 12.24 20.57
N THR A 112 -10.56 13.37 20.12
CA THR A 112 -10.94 14.06 18.87
C THR A 112 -9.99 13.76 17.70
N ASP A 113 -8.90 13.03 17.94
CA ASP A 113 -7.93 12.71 16.90
C ASP A 113 -8.42 11.58 16.02
N ILE A 114 -8.44 11.83 14.72
CA ILE A 114 -8.86 10.86 13.71
C ILE A 114 -7.78 10.59 12.68
N TRP A 115 -7.78 9.36 12.17
CA TRP A 115 -7.06 8.96 10.98
C TRP A 115 -8.05 8.66 9.86
N VAL A 116 -7.84 9.28 8.71
CA VAL A 116 -8.68 9.08 7.53
C VAL A 116 -8.08 7.97 6.66
N PHE A 117 -8.92 7.02 6.27
CA PHE A 117 -8.59 5.93 5.34
C PHE A 117 -9.48 6.03 4.10
N ASP A 118 -8.90 5.83 2.92
CA ASP A 118 -9.66 5.30 1.79
C ASP A 118 -9.98 3.80 2.00
N ILE A 119 -10.85 3.23 1.15
CA ILE A 119 -11.22 1.81 1.18
C ILE A 119 -10.59 1.02 0.02
N ASP A 120 -10.84 1.39 -1.23
CA ASP A 120 -10.51 0.54 -2.38
C ASP A 120 -9.00 0.66 -2.68
N GLU A 121 -8.28 -0.46 -2.79
CA GLU A 121 -6.80 -0.52 -2.88
C GLU A 121 -6.05 0.11 -1.68
N THR A 122 -6.77 0.52 -0.64
CA THR A 122 -6.20 1.05 0.61
C THR A 122 -6.46 0.11 1.79
N ALA A 123 -7.72 -0.09 2.17
CA ALA A 123 -8.12 -0.99 3.24
C ALA A 123 -8.54 -2.37 2.68
N LEU A 124 -9.28 -2.37 1.58
CA LEU A 124 -9.74 -3.56 0.86
C LEU A 124 -9.05 -3.64 -0.50
N SER A 125 -8.57 -4.81 -0.88
CA SER A 125 -7.96 -5.03 -2.19
C SER A 125 -8.99 -5.62 -3.15
N ASN A 126 -9.20 -4.95 -4.27
CA ASN A 126 -9.95 -5.46 -5.42
C ASN A 126 -9.03 -6.16 -6.43
N LEU A 127 -7.77 -6.45 -6.06
CA LEU A 127 -6.81 -7.18 -6.89
C LEU A 127 -7.37 -8.50 -7.45
N PRO A 128 -8.19 -9.30 -6.75
CA PRO A 128 -8.79 -10.49 -7.37
C PRO A 128 -9.65 -10.16 -8.60
N TYR A 129 -10.43 -9.07 -8.57
CA TYR A 129 -11.19 -8.60 -9.73
C TYR A 129 -10.27 -8.11 -10.85
N TYR A 130 -9.23 -7.35 -10.49
CA TYR A 130 -8.29 -6.81 -11.48
C TYR A 130 -7.41 -7.87 -12.12
N ALA A 131 -7.07 -8.94 -11.40
CA ALA A 131 -6.33 -10.09 -11.96
C ALA A 131 -7.10 -10.77 -13.10
N ASP A 132 -8.44 -10.82 -13.01
CA ASP A 132 -9.31 -11.39 -14.03
C ASP A 132 -9.65 -10.39 -15.18
N THR A 133 -9.23 -9.12 -15.05
CA THR A 133 -9.53 -8.03 -16.02
C THR A 133 -8.28 -7.28 -16.48
N GLY A 134 -7.15 -7.99 -16.53
CA GLY A 134 -5.90 -7.50 -17.13
C GLY A 134 -5.19 -6.42 -16.32
N PHE A 135 -5.38 -6.38 -15.00
CA PHE A 135 -4.73 -5.44 -14.07
C PHE A 135 -4.92 -3.96 -14.44
N GLY A 136 -6.05 -3.61 -15.07
CA GLY A 136 -6.34 -2.24 -15.50
C GLY A 136 -6.04 -1.95 -16.98
N SER A 137 -5.68 -2.96 -17.78
CA SER A 137 -5.56 -2.79 -19.22
C SER A 137 -6.88 -2.82 -19.96
N GLU A 138 -7.93 -3.35 -19.34
CA GLU A 138 -9.28 -3.34 -19.92
C GLU A 138 -10.03 -2.07 -19.51
N PRO A 139 -10.95 -1.56 -20.36
CA PRO A 139 -11.81 -0.43 -19.98
C PRO A 139 -12.64 -0.77 -18.74
N TYR A 140 -12.74 0.19 -17.82
CA TYR A 140 -13.51 0.01 -16.58
C TYR A 140 -14.98 -0.31 -16.87
N ASN A 141 -15.47 -1.39 -16.27
CA ASN A 141 -16.85 -1.83 -16.37
C ASN A 141 -17.55 -1.73 -15.01
N ALA A 142 -18.31 -0.64 -14.81
CA ALA A 142 -18.97 -0.36 -13.56
C ALA A 142 -19.97 -1.46 -13.14
N THR A 143 -20.65 -2.10 -14.09
CA THR A 143 -21.61 -3.18 -13.79
C THR A 143 -20.91 -4.38 -13.19
N LYS A 144 -19.85 -4.88 -13.84
CA LYS A 144 -19.07 -6.02 -13.34
C LYS A 144 -18.38 -5.71 -12.02
N PHE A 145 -17.83 -4.50 -11.88
CA PHE A 145 -17.20 -4.10 -10.61
C PHE A 145 -18.22 -4.03 -9.47
N ASN A 146 -19.44 -3.53 -9.73
CA ASN A 146 -20.51 -3.54 -8.73
C ASN A 146 -20.92 -4.97 -8.35
N GLU A 147 -21.01 -5.89 -9.31
CA GLU A 147 -21.25 -7.32 -9.03
C GLU A 147 -20.13 -7.90 -8.13
N TRP A 148 -18.87 -7.54 -8.38
CA TRP A 148 -17.75 -7.92 -7.52
C TRP A 148 -17.91 -7.38 -6.09
N VAL A 149 -18.24 -6.09 -5.92
CA VAL A 149 -18.45 -5.49 -4.60
C VAL A 149 -19.56 -6.17 -3.81
N GLU A 150 -20.65 -6.59 -4.47
CA GLU A 150 -21.75 -7.32 -3.84
C GLU A 150 -21.34 -8.70 -3.29
N THR A 151 -20.26 -9.30 -3.82
CA THR A 151 -19.73 -10.58 -3.29
C THR A 151 -19.12 -10.46 -1.89
N LYS A 152 -18.69 -9.24 -1.50
CA LYS A 152 -17.99 -8.95 -0.24
C LYS A 152 -16.72 -9.79 -0.05
N ALA A 153 -16.07 -10.17 -1.15
CA ALA A 153 -14.91 -11.06 -1.15
C ALA A 153 -13.57 -10.31 -1.23
N ALA A 154 -13.55 -8.97 -1.17
CA ALA A 154 -12.31 -8.21 -1.22
C ALA A 154 -11.50 -8.46 0.08
N PRO A 155 -10.27 -9.01 0.00
CA PRO A 155 -9.43 -9.20 1.18
C PRO A 155 -8.94 -7.86 1.74
N ALA A 156 -8.52 -7.85 3.02
CA ALA A 156 -7.80 -6.71 3.56
C ALA A 156 -6.40 -6.57 2.92
N LEU A 157 -5.91 -5.34 2.80
CA LEU A 157 -4.47 -5.11 2.64
C LEU A 157 -3.78 -5.34 4.01
N PRO A 158 -2.90 -6.35 4.15
CA PRO A 158 -2.41 -6.75 5.48
C PRO A 158 -1.69 -5.63 6.24
N ALA A 159 -0.80 -4.89 5.59
CA ALA A 159 -0.07 -3.81 6.22
C ALA A 159 -1.01 -2.66 6.65
N THR A 160 -2.03 -2.34 5.83
CA THR A 160 -3.01 -1.31 6.21
C THR A 160 -3.87 -1.75 7.40
N LEU A 161 -4.19 -3.05 7.52
CA LEU A 161 -4.89 -3.60 8.67
C LEU A 161 -4.04 -3.49 9.95
N GLU A 162 -2.73 -3.75 9.88
CA GLU A 162 -1.80 -3.53 10.99
C GLU A 162 -1.79 -2.07 11.46
N LEU A 163 -1.74 -1.11 10.52
CA LEU A 163 -1.85 0.31 10.85
C LEU A 163 -3.16 0.60 11.59
N TYR A 164 -4.28 0.10 11.08
CA TYR A 164 -5.58 0.27 11.70
C TYR A 164 -5.61 -0.23 13.14
N GLU A 165 -5.12 -1.43 13.40
CA GLU A 165 -5.08 -2.02 14.75
C GLU A 165 -4.24 -1.17 15.70
N GLU A 166 -3.06 -0.70 15.25
CA GLU A 166 -2.20 0.13 16.09
C GLU A 166 -2.78 1.52 16.37
N LEU A 167 -3.47 2.13 15.39
CA LEU A 167 -4.15 3.41 15.61
C LEU A 167 -5.19 3.31 16.71
N LEU A 168 -5.97 2.21 16.74
CA LEU A 168 -6.91 1.96 17.83
C LEU A 168 -6.21 1.81 19.17
N ASN A 169 -5.07 1.11 19.23
CA ASN A 169 -4.26 0.97 20.45
C ASN A 169 -3.74 2.32 20.96
N LEU A 170 -3.45 3.25 20.05
CA LEU A 170 -3.03 4.61 20.36
C LEU A 170 -4.19 5.55 20.74
N GLY A 171 -5.44 5.07 20.70
CA GLY A 171 -6.63 5.88 20.96
C GLY A 171 -7.00 6.82 19.81
N ILE A 172 -6.41 6.63 18.63
CA ILE A 172 -6.76 7.37 17.42
C ILE A 172 -7.99 6.72 16.80
N LYS A 173 -9.03 7.52 16.55
CA LYS A 173 -10.26 7.06 15.93
C LYS A 173 -10.08 6.92 14.42
N VAL A 174 -10.71 5.93 13.82
CA VAL A 174 -10.63 5.71 12.37
C VAL A 174 -11.87 6.22 11.67
N VAL A 175 -11.68 6.97 10.59
CA VAL A 175 -12.75 7.40 9.68
C VAL A 175 -12.46 6.90 8.27
N PHE A 176 -13.40 6.19 7.67
CA PHE A 176 -13.31 5.80 6.26
C PHE A 176 -14.03 6.82 5.37
N ILE A 177 -13.39 7.24 4.27
CA ILE A 177 -13.99 8.06 3.20
C ILE A 177 -13.72 7.39 1.85
N THR A 178 -14.77 6.84 1.22
CA THR A 178 -14.65 6.06 -0.03
C THR A 178 -15.40 6.70 -1.20
N GLY A 179 -14.94 6.42 -2.42
CA GLY A 179 -15.65 6.75 -3.65
C GLY A 179 -16.90 5.88 -3.91
N ARG A 180 -17.07 4.77 -3.19
CA ARG A 180 -18.26 3.90 -3.31
C ARG A 180 -19.55 4.69 -3.03
N PRO A 181 -20.63 4.47 -3.80
CA PRO A 181 -21.90 5.16 -3.58
C PRO A 181 -22.58 4.71 -2.28
N GLU A 182 -23.39 5.58 -1.69
CA GLU A 182 -24.18 5.27 -0.48
C GLU A 182 -25.02 3.97 -0.56
N SER A 183 -25.47 3.58 -1.76
CA SER A 183 -26.17 2.31 -1.98
C SER A 183 -25.34 1.08 -1.59
N GLN A 184 -24.01 1.17 -1.60
CA GLN A 184 -23.08 0.11 -1.24
C GLN A 184 -22.67 0.11 0.25
N ARG A 185 -23.28 0.94 1.09
CA ARG A 185 -22.92 1.08 2.51
C ARG A 185 -22.92 -0.25 3.25
N ASN A 186 -23.99 -1.03 3.12
CA ASN A 186 -24.16 -2.27 3.86
C ASN A 186 -23.16 -3.35 3.41
N VAL A 187 -22.91 -3.47 2.10
CA VAL A 187 -21.97 -4.47 1.57
C VAL A 187 -20.53 -4.10 1.92
N THR A 188 -20.18 -2.82 1.84
CA THR A 188 -18.85 -2.30 2.21
C THR A 188 -18.59 -2.51 3.70
N ALA A 189 -19.53 -2.13 4.58
CA ALA A 189 -19.40 -2.35 6.02
C ALA A 189 -19.30 -3.84 6.40
N SER A 190 -20.03 -4.70 5.68
CA SER A 190 -19.97 -6.15 5.89
C SER A 190 -18.60 -6.72 5.50
N ASN A 191 -18.06 -6.29 4.36
CA ASN A 191 -16.76 -6.74 3.89
C ASN A 191 -15.64 -6.27 4.83
N LEU A 192 -15.63 -4.99 5.22
CA LEU A 192 -14.67 -4.43 6.18
C LEU A 192 -14.62 -5.26 7.47
N LYS A 193 -15.79 -5.54 8.06
CA LYS A 193 -15.89 -6.36 9.28
C LYS A 193 -15.39 -7.78 9.07
N ALA A 194 -15.71 -8.39 7.92
CA ALA A 194 -15.31 -9.77 7.62
C ALA A 194 -13.78 -9.94 7.52
N VAL A 195 -13.03 -8.87 7.23
CA VAL A 195 -11.57 -8.91 7.05
C VAL A 195 -10.78 -8.23 8.17
N GLY A 196 -11.43 -7.88 9.29
CA GLY A 196 -10.74 -7.43 10.52
C GLY A 196 -10.99 -5.97 10.93
N TYR A 197 -11.59 -5.14 10.08
CA TYR A 197 -11.96 -3.77 10.45
C TYR A 197 -13.28 -3.78 11.25
N THR A 198 -13.18 -3.91 12.57
CA THR A 198 -14.34 -4.19 13.43
C THR A 198 -15.04 -2.96 13.98
N THR A 199 -14.35 -1.82 14.07
CA THR A 199 -14.87 -0.54 14.57
C THR A 199 -14.37 0.66 13.76
N TRP A 200 -15.14 1.74 13.72
CA TRP A 200 -14.77 3.03 13.13
C TRP A 200 -15.67 4.12 13.70
N GLU A 201 -15.16 5.35 13.74
CA GLU A 201 -15.92 6.54 14.16
C GLU A 201 -16.95 6.91 13.10
N LYS A 202 -16.55 6.95 11.82
CA LYS A 202 -17.43 7.24 10.69
C LYS A 202 -17.06 6.42 9.46
N LEU A 203 -18.09 6.02 8.71
CA LEU A 203 -17.98 5.45 7.38
C LEU A 203 -18.73 6.36 6.41
N VAL A 204 -17.98 7.12 5.61
CA VAL A 204 -18.50 8.14 4.70
C VAL A 204 -18.44 7.60 3.27
N LEU A 205 -19.60 7.45 2.63
CA LEU A 205 -19.73 7.02 1.24
C LEU A 205 -20.14 8.21 0.36
N LYS A 206 -20.01 8.05 -0.96
CA LYS A 206 -20.32 9.11 -1.91
C LYS A 206 -21.83 9.25 -2.09
N GLY A 207 -22.37 10.35 -1.60
CA GLY A 207 -23.77 10.72 -1.80
C GLY A 207 -24.06 11.18 -3.24
N SER A 208 -25.33 11.13 -3.64
CA SER A 208 -25.80 11.54 -4.98
C SER A 208 -25.48 12.99 -5.33
N ASP A 209 -25.40 13.87 -4.33
CA ASP A 209 -25.10 15.29 -4.50
C ASP A 209 -23.67 15.55 -5.03
N TYR A 210 -22.80 14.53 -4.95
CA TYR A 210 -21.46 14.55 -5.52
C TYR A 210 -21.36 13.81 -6.87
N SER A 211 -22.48 13.47 -7.49
CA SER A 211 -22.50 12.95 -8.85
C SER A 211 -21.85 13.93 -9.83
N GLY A 212 -20.96 13.44 -10.69
CA GLY A 212 -20.17 14.27 -11.60
C GLY A 212 -19.09 15.15 -10.96
N LYS A 213 -18.91 15.10 -9.63
CA LYS A 213 -17.80 15.77 -8.94
C LYS A 213 -16.59 14.83 -8.87
N THR A 214 -15.39 15.41 -9.00
CA THR A 214 -14.12 14.70 -8.85
C THR A 214 -13.96 14.17 -7.44
N ALA A 215 -13.15 13.13 -7.28
CA ALA A 215 -12.85 12.55 -5.98
C ALA A 215 -12.16 13.57 -5.06
N VAL A 216 -11.24 14.39 -5.59
CA VAL A 216 -10.60 15.48 -4.82
C VAL A 216 -11.63 16.42 -4.21
N VAL A 217 -12.63 16.87 -4.99
CA VAL A 217 -13.66 17.81 -4.52
C VAL A 217 -14.52 17.16 -3.44
N TYR A 218 -14.97 15.93 -3.69
CA TYR A 218 -15.79 15.19 -2.73
C TYR A 218 -15.04 14.95 -1.42
N LYS A 219 -13.84 14.34 -1.47
CA LYS A 219 -13.08 13.98 -0.27
C LYS A 219 -12.59 15.20 0.50
N SER A 220 -12.21 16.28 -0.17
CA SER A 220 -11.89 17.57 0.51
C SER A 220 -13.09 18.10 1.29
N ALA A 221 -14.29 18.06 0.70
CA ALA A 221 -15.50 18.51 1.39
C ALA A 221 -15.83 17.63 2.61
N GLN A 222 -15.66 16.31 2.50
CA GLN A 222 -15.90 15.41 3.63
C GLN A 222 -14.88 15.62 4.77
N ARG A 223 -13.59 15.79 4.46
CA ARG A 223 -12.58 16.11 5.47
C ARG A 223 -12.85 17.44 6.17
N LYS A 224 -13.31 18.46 5.43
CA LYS A 224 -13.74 19.74 6.01
C LYS A 224 -14.92 19.57 6.97
N ILE A 225 -15.89 18.71 6.66
CA ILE A 225 -17.01 18.41 7.56
C ILE A 225 -16.48 17.79 8.86
N LEU A 226 -15.52 16.86 8.77
CA LEU A 226 -14.91 16.25 9.97
C LEU A 226 -14.20 17.29 10.85
N GLU A 227 -13.42 18.19 10.27
CA GLU A 227 -12.77 19.26 11.07
C GLU A 227 -13.79 20.22 11.68
N ASN A 228 -14.85 20.58 10.94
CA ASN A 228 -15.93 21.41 11.46
C ASN A 228 -16.72 20.72 12.59
N ASP A 229 -16.80 19.38 12.57
CA ASP A 229 -17.39 18.57 13.65
C ASP A 229 -16.47 18.48 14.89
N GLY A 230 -15.30 19.13 14.86
CA GLY A 230 -14.37 19.21 15.99
C GLY A 230 -13.28 18.14 16.00
N TYR A 231 -13.19 17.31 14.95
CA TYR A 231 -12.10 16.33 14.84
C TYR A 231 -10.79 16.98 14.37
N ARG A 232 -9.67 16.43 14.82
CA ARG A 232 -8.34 16.75 14.30
C ARG A 232 -7.85 15.60 13.43
N ILE A 233 -7.68 15.84 12.13
CA ILE A 233 -7.16 14.82 11.21
C ILE A 233 -5.63 14.72 11.39
N VAL A 234 -5.18 13.67 12.08
CA VAL A 234 -3.75 13.50 12.40
C VAL A 234 -2.98 12.67 11.37
N GLY A 235 -3.70 11.94 10.52
CA GLY A 235 -3.16 11.20 9.38
C GLY A 235 -4.24 10.94 8.34
N ASN A 236 -3.83 10.81 7.08
CA ASN A 236 -4.69 10.51 5.95
C ASN A 236 -3.96 9.56 4.98
N ILE A 237 -4.52 8.38 4.74
CA ILE A 237 -3.92 7.34 3.90
C ILE A 237 -4.87 6.93 2.78
N GLY A 238 -4.31 6.79 1.58
CA GLY A 238 -5.04 6.40 0.37
C GLY A 238 -4.09 5.94 -0.73
N ASP A 239 -4.62 5.21 -1.70
CA ASP A 239 -3.91 4.70 -2.88
C ASP A 239 -3.98 5.68 -4.06
N GLN A 240 -4.86 6.69 -4.02
CA GLN A 240 -4.96 7.70 -5.06
C GLN A 240 -4.50 9.07 -4.56
N TRP A 241 -3.90 9.86 -5.44
CA TRP A 241 -3.60 11.26 -5.13
C TRP A 241 -4.89 12.07 -4.87
N SER A 242 -6.03 11.64 -5.41
CA SER A 242 -7.33 12.26 -5.10
C SER A 242 -7.73 12.19 -3.63
N ASP A 243 -7.14 11.27 -2.86
CA ASP A 243 -7.43 11.07 -1.44
C ASP A 243 -6.62 12.02 -0.57
N LEU A 244 -5.48 12.46 -1.10
CA LEU A 244 -4.40 13.11 -0.37
C LEU A 244 -4.19 14.57 -0.80
N LEU A 245 -4.76 14.97 -1.95
CA LEU A 245 -4.74 16.34 -2.45
C LEU A 245 -6.02 17.11 -2.09
N GLY A 246 -6.00 18.41 -2.39
CA GLY A 246 -7.09 19.34 -2.09
C GLY A 246 -6.92 20.02 -0.74
N THR A 247 -7.99 20.12 0.05
CA THR A 247 -7.97 20.82 1.35
C THR A 247 -8.21 19.87 2.50
N ASN A 248 -7.88 20.31 3.73
CA ASN A 248 -8.15 19.58 4.97
C ASN A 248 -7.52 18.17 4.95
N ILE A 249 -6.29 18.06 4.43
CA ILE A 249 -5.62 16.77 4.19
C ILE A 249 -5.08 16.11 5.47
N GLY A 250 -5.19 16.80 6.61
CA GLY A 250 -4.61 16.40 7.89
C GLY A 250 -3.16 16.81 8.07
N LEU A 251 -2.55 16.36 9.18
CA LEU A 251 -1.16 16.70 9.52
C LEU A 251 -0.13 16.05 8.60
N ARG A 252 -0.41 14.84 8.09
CA ARG A 252 0.45 14.12 7.17
C ARG A 252 -0.36 13.16 6.30
N THR A 253 0.04 13.05 5.03
CA THR A 253 -0.54 12.14 4.06
C THR A 253 0.39 10.97 3.75
N PHE A 254 -0.19 9.81 3.41
CA PHE A 254 0.52 8.59 3.08
C PHE A 254 -0.09 7.97 1.82
N LYS A 255 0.72 7.83 0.76
CA LYS A 255 0.30 7.29 -0.54
C LYS A 255 0.68 5.82 -0.63
N LEU A 256 -0.31 4.93 -0.66
CA LEU A 256 -0.10 3.53 -1.02
C LEU A 256 0.05 3.41 -2.55
N PRO A 257 0.80 2.42 -3.06
CA PRO A 257 0.94 2.21 -4.49
C PRO A 257 -0.36 1.69 -5.10
N ASP A 258 -0.73 2.21 -6.27
CA ASP A 258 -1.77 1.63 -7.12
C ASP A 258 -1.52 1.99 -8.60
N PRO A 259 -0.91 1.07 -9.35
CA PRO A 259 -0.71 1.21 -10.78
C PRO A 259 -1.87 0.65 -11.63
N MET A 260 -2.96 0.15 -11.03
CA MET A 260 -4.04 -0.52 -11.78
C MET A 260 -5.05 0.48 -12.35
N TYR A 261 -5.33 1.58 -11.65
CA TYR A 261 -6.21 2.63 -12.15
C TYR A 261 -5.85 4.02 -11.64
N TYR A 262 -6.51 5.05 -12.20
CA TYR A 262 -6.36 6.45 -11.79
C TYR A 262 -7.70 7.07 -11.46
N ILE A 263 -7.78 7.76 -10.33
CA ILE A 263 -8.92 8.56 -9.91
C ILE A 263 -8.48 9.99 -9.61
N GLY A 264 -9.20 10.96 -10.19
CA GLY A 264 -8.98 12.41 -10.02
C GLY A 264 -10.12 13.11 -9.27
#